data_AF-A0A6M8WCS0-F1
#
_entry.id   AF-A0A6M8WCS0-F1
#
_cell.length_a   1.000
_cell.length_b   1.000
_cell.length_c   1.000
_cell.angle_alpha   90.00
_cell.angle_beta   90.00
_cell.angle_gamma   90.00
#
_symmetry.space_group_name_H-M   'P 1'
#
loop_
_entity.id
_entity.type
_entity.pdbx_description
1 polymer ?
#
loop_
_entity_poly.entity_id
_entity_poly.type
_entity_poly.pdbx_seq_one_letter_code
_entity_poly.pdbx_strand_id
1 'polypeptide(L)' 'MWSGGGWMFLGPLMMIVFIVAIVAAVVLIFRWLGGGRGAAPPTTPGRTPLDILKERFARGEIDKEEFEERRRVLDE' A
#
# COMPACT_ATOMS: atom_id res chain seq x y z
N MET A 1 -40.28 31.12 17.39
CA MET A 1 -39.23 30.59 18.29
C MET A 1 -38.69 29.30 17.68
N TRP A 2 -37.86 29.36 16.64
CA TRP A 2 -37.31 28.15 16.00
C TRP A 2 -35.96 28.53 15.38
N SER A 3 -34.90 27.78 15.68
CA SER A 3 -33.56 27.71 15.01
C SER A 3 -32.34 27.60 15.96
N GLY A 4 -32.51 27.27 17.24
CA GLY A 4 -31.37 27.11 18.17
C GLY A 4 -30.75 25.70 18.26
N GLY A 5 -31.35 24.67 17.66
CA GLY A 5 -30.97 23.27 17.94
C GLY A 5 -29.93 22.64 16.99
N GLY A 6 -29.79 23.13 15.76
CA GLY A 6 -28.90 22.54 14.75
C GLY A 6 -27.42 22.90 14.92
N TRP A 7 -27.13 24.06 15.51
CA TRP A 7 -25.77 24.57 15.68
C TRP A 7 -24.99 23.86 16.80
N MET A 8 -25.69 23.24 17.76
CA MET A 8 -25.05 22.57 18.89
C MET A 8 -24.38 21.25 18.50
N PHE A 9 -24.89 20.55 17.49
CA PHE A 9 -24.32 19.30 16.97
C PHE A 9 -23.34 19.52 15.80
N LEU A 10 -23.42 20.67 15.11
CA LEU A 10 -22.52 21.00 14.01
C LEU A 10 -21.07 21.20 14.48
N GLY A 11 -20.87 21.80 15.66
CA GLY A 11 -19.53 22.07 16.19
C GLY A 11 -18.68 20.80 16.39
N PRO A 12 -19.14 19.82 17.20
CA PRO A 12 -18.42 18.56 17.40
C PRO A 12 -18.23 17.76 16.11
N LEU A 13 -19.21 17.77 15.21
CA LEU A 13 -19.13 17.04 13.94
C LEU A 13 -18.03 17.60 13.03
N MET A 14 -17.93 18.92 12.91
CA MET A 14 -16.86 19.57 12.13
C MET A 14 -15.47 19.28 12.70
N MET A 15 -15.34 19.18 14.02
CA MET A 15 -14.08 18.78 14.67
C MET A 15 -13.68 17.36 14.29
N ILE A 16 -14.63 16.42 14.28
CA ILE A 16 -14.38 15.02 13.88
C ILE A 16 -13.96 14.95 12.41
N VAL A 17 -14.67 15.65 11.52
CA VAL A 17 -14.32 15.71 10.09
C VAL A 17 -12.91 16.29 9.91
N PHE A 18 -12.56 17.34 10.65
CA PHE A 18 -11.22 17.94 10.63
C PHE A 18 -10.13 16.95 11.07
N ILE A 19 -10.37 16.18 12.13
CA ILE A 19 -9.44 15.12 12.59
C ILE A 19 -9.29 14.04 11.51
N VAL A 20 -10.39 13.56 10.92
CA VAL A 20 -10.36 12.56 9.85
C VAL A 20 -9.58 13.10 8.64
N ALA A 21 -9.78 14.37 8.27
CA ALA A 21 -9.05 15.00 7.18
C ALA A 21 -7.54 15.06 7.44
N ILE A 22 -7.12 15.40 8.66
CA ILE A 22 -5.70 15.38 9.06
C ILE A 22 -5.13 13.96 8.94
N VAL A 23 -5.82 12.96 9.49
CA VAL A 23 -5.37 11.56 9.42
C VAL A 23 -5.26 11.10 7.96
N ALA A 24 -6.25 11.41 7.13
CA ALA A 24 -6.24 11.07 5.71
C ALA A 24 -5.08 11.73 4.97
N ALA A 25 -4.80 13.01 5.25
CA ALA A 25 -3.66 13.73 4.65
C ALA A 25 -2.33 13.10 5.06
N VAL A 26 -2.14 12.79 6.34
CA VAL A 26 -0.94 12.11 6.86
C VAL A 26 -0.76 10.74 6.19
N VAL A 27 -1.83 9.93 6.12
CA VAL A 27 -1.81 8.63 5.44
C VAL A 27 -1.47 8.78 3.96
N LEU A 28 -2.00 9.79 3.28
CA LEU A 28 -1.71 10.04 1.86
C LEU A 28 -0.25 10.42 1.64
N ILE A 29 0.31 11.29 2.50
CA ILE A 29 1.73 11.65 2.48
C ILE A 29 2.60 10.42 2.70
N PHE A 30 2.33 9.62 3.73
CA PHE A 30 3.09 8.39 3.97
C PHE A 30 2.90 7.34 2.87
N ARG A 31 1.71 7.28 2.24
CA ARG A 31 1.48 6.42 1.07
C ARG A 31 2.31 6.87 -0.13
N TRP A 32 2.45 8.17 -0.34
CA TRP A 32 3.23 8.71 -1.46
C TRP A 32 4.74 8.61 -1.21
N LEU A 33 5.19 8.87 0.03
CA LEU A 33 6.60 8.75 0.42
C LEU A 33 7.03 7.28 0.58
N GLY A 34 6.15 6.41 1.08
CA GLY A 34 6.39 4.97 1.24
C GLY A 34 6.06 4.13 -0.01
N GLY A 35 5.37 4.71 -1.00
CA GLY A 35 4.95 4.05 -2.23
C GLY A 35 6.06 3.83 -3.26
N GLY A 36 7.27 4.34 -3.00
CA GLY A 36 8.41 4.19 -3.91
C GLY A 36 9.08 2.82 -3.91
N ARG A 37 8.90 2.00 -2.86
CA ARG A 37 9.54 0.67 -2.77
C ARG A 37 8.69 -0.29 -1.92
N GLY A 38 7.87 -1.10 -2.58
CA GLY A 38 7.41 -2.38 -1.97
C GLY A 38 5.99 -2.45 -1.41
N ALA A 39 5.12 -1.46 -1.64
CA ALA A 39 3.68 -1.63 -1.40
C ALA A 39 3.09 -2.54 -2.48
N ALA A 40 3.27 -3.86 -2.30
CA ALA A 40 2.33 -4.82 -2.85
C ALA A 40 0.92 -4.41 -2.41
N PRO A 41 -0.06 -4.35 -3.32
CA PRO A 41 -1.45 -4.38 -2.91
C PRO A 41 -1.69 -5.60 -2.01
N PRO A 42 -2.58 -5.51 -1.01
CA PRO A 42 -3.01 -6.69 -0.29
C PRO A 42 -3.59 -7.67 -1.31
N THR A 43 -2.96 -8.84 -1.42
CA THR A 43 -3.51 -10.03 -2.09
C THR A 43 -4.05 -9.79 -3.50
N THR A 44 -3.18 -9.45 -4.45
CA THR A 44 -3.38 -9.92 -5.84
C THR A 44 -2.69 -11.27 -5.97
N PRO A 45 -3.35 -12.33 -6.49
CA PRO A 45 -2.76 -13.66 -6.72
C PRO A 45 -1.77 -13.65 -7.91
N GLY A 46 -0.91 -12.62 -7.99
CA GLY A 46 -0.09 -12.33 -9.15
C GLY A 46 1.38 -12.05 -8.83
N ARG A 47 1.82 -12.16 -7.57
CA ARG A 47 3.25 -12.28 -7.29
C ARG A 47 3.64 -13.72 -7.55
N THR A 48 3.91 -14.00 -8.81
CA THR A 48 4.36 -15.32 -9.21
C THR A 48 5.71 -15.57 -8.53
N PRO A 49 6.01 -16.81 -8.12
CA PRO A 49 7.34 -17.15 -7.58
C PRO A 49 8.49 -16.72 -8.52
N LEU A 50 8.23 -16.58 -9.82
CA LEU A 50 9.13 -16.03 -10.83
C LEU A 50 9.53 -14.55 -10.58
N ASP A 51 8.62 -13.72 -10.06
CA ASP A 51 8.92 -12.31 -9.79
C ASP A 51 9.86 -12.15 -8.60
N ILE A 52 9.71 -13.00 -7.58
CA ILE A 52 10.64 -13.06 -6.44
C ILE A 52 12.02 -13.53 -6.92
N LEU A 53 12.05 -14.51 -7.82
CA LEU A 53 13.28 -15.03 -8.38
C LEU A 53 14.03 -13.96 -9.20
N LYS A 54 13.31 -13.20 -10.05
CA LYS A 54 13.88 -12.07 -10.81
C LYS A 54 14.45 -10.99 -9.91
N GLU A 55 13.77 -10.69 -8.79
CA GLU A 55 14.24 -9.68 -7.84
C GLU A 55 15.53 -10.10 -7.12
N ARG A 56 15.71 -11.40 -6.85
CA ARG A 56 16.96 -11.94 -6.27
C ARG A 56 18.09 -12.00 -7.28
N PHE A 57 17.79 -12.34 -8.53
CA PHE A 57 18.76 -12.29 -9.63
C PHE A 57 19.24 -10.85 -9.87
N ALA A 58 18.32 -9.88 -9.89
CA ALA A 58 18.68 -8.46 -10.01
C ALA A 58 19.49 -7.91 -8.83
N ARG A 59 19.32 -8.51 -7.63
CA ARG A 59 20.16 -8.22 -6.45
C ARG A 59 21.52 -8.92 -6.49
N GLY A 60 21.75 -9.85 -7.41
CA GLY A 60 22.96 -10.66 -7.48
C GLY A 60 23.07 -11.72 -6.37
N GLU A 61 21.96 -12.05 -5.71
CA GLU A 61 21.92 -13.07 -4.65
C GLU A 61 21.91 -14.50 -5.22
N ILE A 62 21.50 -14.65 -6.48
CA ILE A 62 21.48 -15.92 -7.22
C ILE A 62 22.15 -15.71 -8.56
N ASP A 63 22.86 -16.74 -9.02
CA ASP A 63 23.51 -16.72 -10.32
C ASP A 63 22.53 -17.08 -11.45
N LYS A 64 22.93 -16.83 -12.70
CA LYS A 64 22.11 -17.08 -13.89
C LYS A 64 21.70 -18.55 -14.01
N GLU A 65 22.60 -19.48 -13.71
CA GLU A 65 22.32 -20.92 -13.76
C GLU A 65 21.23 -21.33 -12.76
N GLU A 66 21.30 -20.82 -11.53
CA GLU A 66 20.31 -21.07 -10.49
C GLU A 66 18.95 -20.41 -10.80
N PHE A 67 18.98 -19.24 -11.45
CA PHE A 67 17.78 -18.58 -11.95
C PHE A 67 17.07 -19.42 -13.02
N GLU A 68 17.81 -19.96 -13.99
CA GLU A 68 17.22 -20.75 -15.08
C GLU A 68 16.65 -22.09 -14.59
N GLU A 69 17.34 -22.77 -13.66
CA GLU A 69 16.85 -24.01 -13.05
C GLU A 69 15.53 -23.80 -12.32
N ARG A 70 15.48 -22.80 -11.43
CA ARG A 70 14.28 -22.50 -10.64
C ARG A 70 13.15 -21.93 -11.49
N ARG A 71 13.46 -21.18 -12.55
CA ARG A 71 12.46 -20.71 -13.52
C ARG A 71 11.78 -21.88 -14.22
N ARG A 72 12.55 -22.88 -14.63
CA ARG A 72 12.02 -24.06 -15.35
C ARG A 72 11.10 -24.90 -14.47
N VAL A 73 11.46 -25.09 -13.20
CA VAL A 73 10.63 -25.81 -12.21
C VAL A 73 9.31 -25.09 -11.91
N LEU A 74 9.26 -23.76 -12.08
CA LEU A 74 8.07 -22.95 -11.84
C LEU A 74 7.16 -22.80 -13.08
N ASP A 75 7.65 -23.18 -14.26
CA ASP A 75 6.93 -23.12 -15.54
C ASP A 75 6.32 -24.48 -15.94
N GLU A 76 6.64 -25.54 -15.18
CA GLU A 76 6.14 -26.93 -15.31
C GLU A 76 5.11 -27.24 -14.22
#